data_AF-A0A075I803-F1
#
_entry.id   AF-A0A075I803-F1
#
_cell.length_a   1.000
_cell.length_b   1.000
_cell.length_c   1.000
_cell.angle_alpha   90.00
_cell.angle_beta   90.00
_cell.angle_gamma   90.00
#
_symmetry.space_group_name_H-M   'P 1'
#
loop_
_entity.id
_entity.type
_entity.pdbx_description
1 polymer ?
#
loop_
_entity_poly.entity_id
_entity_poly.type
_entity_poly.pdbx_seq_one_letter_code
_entity_poly.pdbx_strand_id
1 'polypeptide(L)'
;MKVFQIRSSIILILSFSLIGSGILVPNSSAQDAQIPGWIKNVADWWASGDISENEFLTGIEYLINNNIISLPSISCNEKIESQTTSSAEMIPDWIKNNASWWSDNLIDDIDFINGLQYLIKHKIIKIDNKKILGQVPLEDIRFSPSWQVDKDHLVFVQSSFFEAYGVYGHCLTEGDNQVWGSLMLGLNPNKLDMYNEVAVWNDPQKTVVVYPYFTFVAYTEPGFYTYYRGECDSCTTTKFASANLFYNEYQSSGIGHQALTLLGYTSISDMEIDQNPGILQQFDKVIILHNEYVTRAMFDAITSHPNVIYLYPNALYAEIEVDYVDETITLIRGHNYPEPEIINGFDWEFDNTYPYEYDNLCLDMEFYQIKNGWMTTCYPENIFLQNTKSLFNLLKLVKDL
;
A
#
# COMPACT_ATOMS: atom_id res chain seq x y z
N MET A 1 -9.73 -12.81 -47.71
CA MET A 1 -9.17 -13.88 -46.86
C MET A 1 -8.54 -13.39 -45.55
N LYS A 2 -7.82 -12.26 -45.50
CA LYS A 2 -7.28 -11.71 -44.23
C LYS A 2 -8.34 -11.26 -43.20
N VAL A 3 -9.50 -10.78 -43.67
CA VAL A 3 -10.61 -10.31 -42.80
C VAL A 3 -11.29 -11.47 -42.02
N PHE A 4 -11.29 -12.69 -42.59
CA PHE A 4 -11.86 -13.87 -41.93
C PHE A 4 -10.92 -14.46 -40.87
N GLN A 5 -9.59 -14.36 -41.07
CA GLN A 5 -8.60 -14.77 -40.06
C GLN A 5 -8.65 -13.89 -38.81
N ILE A 6 -8.83 -12.58 -38.96
CA ILE A 6 -8.88 -11.65 -37.81
C ILE A 6 -10.16 -11.87 -36.97
N ARG A 7 -11.32 -12.08 -37.61
CA ARG A 7 -12.56 -12.43 -36.90
C ARG A 7 -12.46 -13.77 -36.15
N SER A 8 -11.81 -14.77 -36.74
CA SER A 8 -11.62 -16.07 -36.08
C SER A 8 -10.67 -15.99 -34.88
N SER A 9 -9.63 -15.16 -34.93
CA SER A 9 -8.69 -14.98 -33.81
C SER A 9 -9.29 -14.19 -32.65
N ILE A 10 -10.15 -13.21 -32.90
CA ILE A 10 -10.85 -12.44 -31.86
C ILE A 10 -11.92 -13.31 -31.16
N ILE A 11 -12.64 -14.16 -31.91
CA ILE A 11 -13.57 -15.15 -31.34
C ILE A 11 -12.82 -16.19 -30.49
N LEU A 12 -11.57 -16.54 -30.87
CA LEU A 12 -10.71 -17.47 -30.13
C LEU A 12 -10.17 -16.87 -28.81
N ILE A 13 -9.83 -15.58 -28.78
CA ILE A 13 -9.43 -14.88 -27.54
C ILE A 13 -10.62 -14.79 -26.57
N LEU A 14 -11.85 -14.57 -27.07
CA LEU A 14 -13.07 -14.55 -26.26
C LEU A 14 -13.45 -15.93 -25.68
N SER A 15 -13.15 -17.03 -26.40
CA SER A 15 -13.48 -18.40 -25.97
C SER A 15 -12.46 -19.01 -25.01
N PHE A 16 -11.20 -18.56 -25.02
CA PHE A 16 -10.23 -18.99 -24.00
C PHE A 16 -10.44 -18.33 -22.63
N SER A 17 -11.07 -17.15 -22.57
CA SER A 17 -11.44 -16.52 -21.28
C SER A 17 -12.65 -17.19 -20.62
N LEU A 18 -13.41 -18.01 -21.34
CA LEU A 18 -14.64 -18.67 -20.88
C LEU A 18 -14.47 -20.16 -20.51
N ILE A 19 -13.29 -20.78 -20.73
CA ILE A 19 -13.08 -22.23 -20.48
C ILE A 19 -11.98 -22.51 -19.43
N GLY A 20 -11.35 -21.48 -18.86
CA GLY A 20 -10.20 -21.61 -17.96
C GLY A 20 -10.43 -21.15 -16.52
N SER A 21 -11.49 -21.57 -15.82
CA SER A 21 -11.64 -21.31 -14.37
C SER A 21 -12.44 -22.41 -13.67
N GLY A 22 -11.92 -23.63 -13.72
CA GLY A 22 -12.31 -24.70 -12.80
C GLY A 22 -11.39 -24.71 -11.58
N ILE A 23 -11.47 -23.69 -10.72
CA ILE A 23 -10.90 -23.76 -9.36
C ILE A 23 -11.99 -23.29 -8.39
N LEU A 24 -12.53 -24.26 -7.65
CA LEU A 24 -13.44 -24.03 -6.53
C LEU A 24 -12.69 -23.24 -5.45
N VAL A 25 -13.04 -21.96 -5.28
CA VAL A 25 -12.76 -21.22 -4.06
C VAL A 25 -14.05 -21.21 -3.24
N PRO A 26 -14.12 -21.91 -2.08
CA PRO A 26 -15.26 -21.78 -1.21
C PRO A 26 -15.11 -20.53 -0.34
N ASN A 27 -16.19 -19.74 -0.31
CA ASN A 27 -16.52 -18.63 0.59
C ASN A 27 -16.45 -17.23 -0.01
N SER A 28 -17.60 -16.81 -0.54
CA SER A 28 -18.14 -15.48 -0.30
C SER A 28 -19.66 -15.59 -0.33
N SER A 29 -20.33 -15.02 0.67
CA SER A 29 -21.79 -14.99 0.80
C SER A 29 -22.41 -14.39 -0.46
N ALA A 30 -23.08 -15.22 -1.27
CA ALA A 30 -23.92 -14.76 -2.36
C ALA A 30 -25.02 -13.84 -1.82
N GLN A 31 -25.02 -12.58 -2.25
CA GLN A 31 -26.27 -11.87 -2.46
C GLN A 31 -26.46 -11.76 -3.97
N ASP A 32 -27.58 -12.28 -4.45
CA ASP A 32 -28.16 -11.99 -5.76
C ASP A 32 -28.47 -10.48 -5.84
N ALA A 33 -27.44 -9.64 -5.91
CA ALA A 33 -27.60 -8.23 -6.23
C ALA A 33 -27.96 -8.16 -7.72
N GLN A 34 -29.24 -8.35 -8.01
CA GLN A 34 -29.76 -8.30 -9.38
C GLN A 34 -29.40 -6.95 -10.01
N ILE A 35 -28.77 -6.99 -11.18
CA ILE A 35 -28.42 -5.77 -11.90
C ILE A 35 -29.71 -4.99 -12.19
N PRO A 36 -29.82 -3.71 -11.80
CA PRO A 36 -31.01 -2.93 -12.09
C PRO A 36 -31.31 -2.88 -13.59
N GLY A 37 -32.56 -3.13 -13.98
CA GLY A 37 -32.93 -3.22 -15.40
C GLY A 37 -32.61 -1.98 -16.23
N TRP A 38 -32.50 -0.79 -15.62
CA TRP A 38 -32.09 0.42 -16.31
C TRP A 38 -30.61 0.38 -16.76
N ILE A 39 -29.72 -0.34 -16.04
CA ILE A 39 -28.32 -0.53 -16.45
C ILE A 39 -28.25 -1.30 -17.77
N LYS A 40 -29.18 -2.24 -17.97
CA LYS A 40 -29.28 -3.01 -19.22
C LYS A 40 -29.62 -2.12 -20.41
N ASN A 41 -30.50 -1.14 -20.22
CA ASN A 41 -30.78 -0.12 -21.23
C ASN A 41 -29.56 0.77 -21.50
N VAL A 42 -28.79 1.13 -20.47
CA VAL A 42 -27.54 1.90 -20.63
C VAL A 42 -26.52 1.14 -21.47
N ALA A 43 -26.38 -0.18 -21.27
CA ALA A 43 -25.52 -1.02 -22.11
C ALA A 43 -26.01 -1.07 -23.58
N ASP A 44 -27.31 -1.21 -23.79
CA ASP A 44 -27.92 -1.24 -25.13
C ASP A 44 -27.71 0.06 -25.91
N TRP A 45 -28.00 1.20 -25.26
CA TRP A 45 -27.80 2.53 -25.83
C TRP A 45 -26.34 2.81 -26.14
N TRP A 46 -25.41 2.37 -25.28
CA TRP A 46 -23.98 2.57 -25.54
C TRP A 46 -23.49 1.72 -26.71
N ALA A 47 -23.93 0.46 -26.78
CA ALA A 47 -23.59 -0.42 -27.90
C ALA A 47 -24.14 0.09 -29.23
N SER A 48 -25.31 0.73 -29.22
CA SER A 48 -25.94 1.36 -30.39
C SER A 48 -25.36 2.73 -30.75
N GLY A 49 -24.54 3.32 -29.87
CA GLY A 49 -23.95 4.65 -30.05
C GLY A 49 -24.90 5.81 -29.72
N ASP A 50 -25.99 5.53 -28.99
CA ASP A 50 -26.99 6.52 -28.59
C ASP A 50 -26.55 7.35 -27.37
N ILE A 51 -25.67 6.80 -26.53
CA ILE A 51 -25.05 7.49 -25.40
C ILE A 51 -23.51 7.45 -25.50
N SER A 52 -22.88 8.40 -24.82
CA SER A 52 -21.42 8.52 -24.75
C SER A 52 -20.77 7.45 -23.87
N GLU A 53 -19.47 7.26 -24.05
CA GLU A 53 -18.64 6.42 -23.16
C GLU A 53 -18.76 6.85 -21.68
N ASN A 54 -18.78 8.15 -21.41
CA ASN A 54 -18.91 8.69 -20.05
C ASN A 54 -20.25 8.32 -19.39
N GLU A 55 -21.34 8.28 -20.15
CA GLU A 55 -22.65 7.86 -19.65
C GLU A 55 -22.68 6.36 -19.34
N PHE A 56 -22.01 5.53 -20.15
CA PHE A 56 -21.84 4.10 -19.85
C PHE A 56 -20.95 3.87 -18.62
N LEU A 57 -19.84 4.60 -18.49
CA LEU A 57 -18.97 4.58 -17.31
C LEU A 57 -19.72 4.95 -16.03
N THR A 58 -20.62 5.93 -16.08
CA THR A 58 -21.47 6.29 -14.94
C THR A 58 -22.33 5.09 -14.48
N GLY A 59 -22.77 4.25 -15.41
CA GLY A 59 -23.45 2.99 -15.10
C GLY A 59 -22.55 1.98 -14.38
N ILE A 60 -21.31 1.81 -14.85
CA ILE A 60 -20.31 0.93 -14.20
C ILE A 60 -19.95 1.44 -12.79
N GLU A 61 -19.72 2.75 -12.65
CA GLU A 61 -19.46 3.42 -11.37
C GLU A 61 -20.60 3.20 -10.39
N TYR A 62 -21.86 3.27 -10.85
CA TYR A 62 -23.01 2.92 -10.03
C TYR A 62 -22.95 1.47 -9.54
N LEU A 63 -22.62 0.51 -10.41
CA LEU A 63 -22.52 -0.90 -10.01
C LEU A 63 -21.42 -1.14 -8.96
N ILE A 64 -20.28 -0.45 -9.09
CA ILE A 64 -19.19 -0.52 -8.12
C ILE A 64 -19.63 0.09 -6.78
N ASN A 65 -20.16 1.32 -6.80
CA ASN A 65 -20.58 2.05 -5.60
C ASN A 65 -21.72 1.37 -4.83
N ASN A 66 -22.52 0.53 -5.50
CA ASN A 66 -23.58 -0.26 -4.87
C ASN A 66 -23.15 -1.71 -4.56
N ASN A 67 -21.86 -2.04 -4.64
CA ASN A 67 -21.30 -3.37 -4.40
C ASN A 67 -21.90 -4.49 -5.29
N ILE A 68 -22.47 -4.15 -6.45
CA ILE A 68 -22.89 -5.13 -7.46
C ILE A 68 -21.65 -5.67 -8.18
N ILE A 69 -20.72 -4.78 -8.52
CA ILE A 69 -19.36 -5.15 -8.92
C ILE A 69 -18.46 -5.02 -7.69
N SER A 70 -18.00 -6.14 -7.16
CA SER A 70 -17.07 -6.17 -6.03
C SER A 70 -15.63 -6.19 -6.54
N LEU A 71 -14.84 -5.17 -6.22
CA LEU A 71 -13.41 -5.13 -6.49
C LEU A 71 -12.64 -5.21 -5.16
N PRO A 72 -11.64 -6.10 -5.02
CA PRO A 72 -10.86 -6.18 -3.78
C PRO A 72 -10.05 -4.91 -3.52
N SER A 73 -9.63 -4.23 -4.59
CA SER A 73 -8.95 -2.93 -4.55
C SER A 73 -9.15 -2.20 -5.86
N ILE A 74 -9.26 -0.88 -5.80
CA ILE A 74 -9.33 0.00 -6.96
C ILE A 74 -7.92 0.34 -7.41
N SER A 75 -7.59 0.01 -8.66
CA SER A 75 -6.30 0.33 -9.25
C SER A 75 -6.11 1.85 -9.39
N CYS A 76 -4.86 2.30 -9.19
CA CYS A 76 -4.49 3.69 -9.43
C CYS A 76 -4.58 4.00 -10.93
N ASN A 77 -5.28 5.08 -11.27
CA ASN A 77 -5.32 5.66 -12.60
C ASN A 77 -4.78 7.10 -12.54
N GLU A 78 -3.97 7.49 -13.55
CA GLU A 78 -3.53 8.88 -13.69
C GLU A 78 -4.73 9.83 -13.80
N LYS A 79 -4.49 11.12 -13.51
CA LYS A 79 -5.54 12.14 -13.59
C LYS A 79 -6.19 12.10 -14.96
N ILE A 80 -7.49 11.90 -14.96
CA ILE A 80 -8.28 11.99 -16.18
C ILE A 80 -8.49 13.48 -16.44
N GLU A 81 -7.59 14.10 -17.20
CA GLU A 81 -7.74 15.50 -17.60
C GLU A 81 -8.99 15.66 -18.45
N SER A 82 -9.94 16.46 -17.98
CA SER A 82 -11.03 16.94 -18.79
C SER A 82 -10.46 17.89 -19.86
N GLN A 83 -10.23 17.35 -21.06
CA GLN A 83 -10.01 18.09 -22.30
C GLN A 83 -8.63 18.77 -22.42
N THR A 84 -7.69 18.18 -23.18
CA THR A 84 -7.42 18.56 -24.58
C THR A 84 -6.22 17.77 -25.12
N THR A 85 -6.41 17.23 -26.33
CA THR A 85 -5.43 16.56 -27.21
C THR A 85 -5.10 15.10 -26.88
N SER A 86 -5.62 14.19 -27.71
CA SER A 86 -5.63 12.73 -27.58
C SER A 86 -6.57 12.20 -26.50
N SER A 87 -7.86 12.07 -26.84
CA SER A 87 -8.80 11.21 -26.10
C SER A 87 -8.29 9.77 -26.11
N ALA A 88 -7.47 9.41 -25.12
CA ALA A 88 -7.22 8.02 -24.83
C ALA A 88 -8.58 7.44 -24.44
N GLU A 89 -9.13 6.61 -25.32
CA GLU A 89 -10.37 5.87 -25.13
C GLU A 89 -10.35 5.20 -23.74
N MET A 90 -11.30 5.52 -22.85
CA MET A 90 -11.34 4.92 -21.51
C MET A 90 -11.85 3.47 -21.56
N ILE A 91 -12.58 3.15 -22.63
CA ILE A 91 -13.14 1.83 -22.92
C ILE A 91 -12.94 1.52 -24.41
N PRO A 92 -12.07 0.56 -24.76
CA PRO A 92 -11.89 0.15 -26.14
C PRO A 92 -13.21 -0.22 -26.85
N ASP A 93 -13.41 0.26 -28.07
CA ASP A 93 -14.64 0.10 -28.87
C ASP A 93 -15.13 -1.35 -28.97
N TRP A 94 -14.23 -2.34 -28.96
CA TRP A 94 -14.60 -3.76 -29.04
C TRP A 94 -15.44 -4.24 -27.85
N ILE A 95 -15.40 -3.53 -26.72
CA ILE A 95 -16.20 -3.79 -25.51
C ILE A 95 -17.70 -3.55 -25.77
N LYS A 96 -18.07 -2.71 -26.75
CA LYS A 96 -19.48 -2.52 -27.14
C LYS A 96 -20.18 -3.81 -27.55
N ASN A 97 -19.44 -4.77 -28.11
CA ASN A 97 -20.00 -6.09 -28.44
C ASN A 97 -20.44 -6.84 -27.18
N ASN A 98 -19.67 -6.76 -26.09
CA ASN A 98 -20.02 -7.42 -24.84
C ASN A 98 -21.26 -6.75 -24.21
N ALA A 99 -21.35 -5.41 -24.28
CA ALA A 99 -22.54 -4.68 -23.85
C ALA A 99 -23.79 -5.04 -24.65
N SER A 100 -23.69 -5.15 -25.98
CA SER A 100 -24.77 -5.62 -26.85
C SER A 100 -25.18 -7.07 -26.55
N TRP A 101 -24.23 -7.98 -26.38
CA TRP A 101 -24.55 -9.37 -26.04
C TRP A 101 -25.27 -9.48 -24.70
N TRP A 102 -24.89 -8.66 -23.72
CA TRP A 102 -25.57 -8.64 -22.44
C TRP A 102 -26.97 -8.02 -22.54
N SER A 103 -27.14 -6.90 -23.28
CA SER A 103 -28.45 -6.28 -23.50
C SER A 103 -29.43 -7.22 -24.22
N ASP A 104 -28.94 -8.00 -25.18
CA ASP A 104 -29.72 -8.99 -25.94
C ASP A 104 -29.97 -10.32 -25.20
N ASN A 105 -29.49 -10.48 -23.97
CA ASN A 105 -29.54 -11.73 -23.19
C ASN A 105 -28.77 -12.91 -23.82
N LEU A 106 -27.71 -12.62 -24.58
CA LEU A 106 -26.79 -13.63 -25.12
C LEU A 106 -25.71 -14.04 -24.12
N ILE A 107 -25.38 -13.17 -23.16
CA ILE A 107 -24.59 -13.48 -21.97
C ILE A 107 -25.38 -13.09 -20.72
N ASP A 108 -25.17 -13.81 -19.62
CA ASP A 108 -25.87 -13.56 -18.36
C ASP A 108 -25.20 -12.47 -17.51
N ASP A 109 -25.87 -12.08 -16.42
CA ASP A 109 -25.40 -11.03 -15.51
C ASP A 109 -24.06 -11.39 -14.85
N ILE A 110 -23.84 -12.67 -14.55
CA ILE A 110 -22.62 -13.16 -13.88
C ILE A 110 -21.43 -13.04 -14.83
N ASP A 111 -21.59 -13.50 -16.07
CA ASP A 111 -20.57 -13.40 -17.12
C ASP A 111 -20.23 -11.94 -17.43
N PHE A 112 -21.24 -11.06 -17.50
CA PHE A 112 -21.04 -9.64 -17.74
C PHE A 112 -20.28 -8.95 -16.58
N ILE A 113 -20.68 -9.20 -15.33
CA ILE A 113 -20.00 -8.67 -14.13
C ILE A 113 -18.55 -9.16 -14.06
N ASN A 114 -18.32 -10.46 -14.23
CA ASN A 114 -16.97 -11.04 -14.22
C ASN A 114 -16.09 -10.44 -15.33
N GLY A 115 -16.67 -10.23 -16.52
CA GLY A 115 -16.01 -9.53 -17.62
C GLY A 115 -15.60 -8.10 -17.22
N LEU A 116 -16.52 -7.31 -16.66
CA LEU A 116 -16.20 -5.95 -16.20
C LEU A 116 -15.13 -5.93 -15.12
N GLN A 117 -15.21 -6.82 -14.12
CA GLN A 117 -14.18 -6.96 -13.08
C GLN A 117 -12.81 -7.24 -13.68
N TYR A 118 -12.73 -8.17 -14.64
CA TYR A 118 -11.49 -8.49 -15.34
C TYR A 118 -10.94 -7.28 -16.10
N LEU A 119 -11.80 -6.59 -16.85
CA LEU A 119 -11.41 -5.44 -17.67
C LEU A 119 -10.92 -4.26 -16.84
N ILE A 120 -11.57 -3.98 -15.70
CA ILE A 120 -11.15 -2.94 -14.76
C ILE A 120 -9.83 -3.34 -14.09
N LYS A 121 -9.71 -4.58 -13.62
CA LYS A 121 -8.49 -5.09 -12.98
C LYS A 121 -7.26 -4.96 -13.88
N HIS A 122 -7.41 -5.25 -15.17
CA HIS A 122 -6.34 -5.14 -16.16
C HIS A 122 -6.24 -3.76 -16.83
N LYS A 123 -6.94 -2.75 -16.29
CA LYS A 123 -6.95 -1.36 -16.78
C LYS A 123 -7.33 -1.20 -18.25
N ILE A 124 -8.07 -2.17 -18.78
CA ILE A 124 -8.67 -2.10 -20.12
C ILE A 124 -9.85 -1.12 -20.07
N ILE A 125 -10.63 -1.16 -18.99
CA ILE A 125 -11.58 -0.10 -18.63
C ILE A 125 -10.94 0.77 -17.55
N LYS A 126 -10.80 2.06 -17.84
CA LYS A 126 -10.31 3.05 -16.88
C LYS A 126 -11.49 3.70 -16.17
N ILE A 127 -11.43 3.74 -14.85
CA ILE A 127 -12.44 4.35 -13.99
C ILE A 127 -11.85 5.61 -13.37
N ASP A 128 -12.60 6.71 -13.35
CA ASP A 128 -12.20 7.89 -12.59
C ASP A 128 -12.25 7.57 -11.10
N ASN A 129 -11.09 7.49 -10.44
CA ASN A 129 -11.02 7.15 -9.02
C ASN A 129 -11.83 8.12 -8.14
N LYS A 130 -12.10 9.36 -8.60
CA LYS A 130 -12.97 10.33 -7.89
C LYS A 130 -14.45 9.95 -7.87
N LYS A 131 -14.87 9.05 -8.75
CA LYS A 131 -16.27 8.60 -8.87
C LYS A 131 -16.55 7.37 -8.03
N ILE A 132 -15.50 6.70 -7.54
CA ILE A 132 -15.62 5.55 -6.67
C ILE A 132 -15.69 5.98 -5.22
N LEU A 133 -16.73 5.53 -4.54
CA LEU A 133 -17.06 5.90 -3.18
C LEU A 133 -16.83 4.69 -2.26
N GLY A 134 -16.27 4.95 -1.08
CA GLY A 134 -16.27 3.99 0.02
C GLY A 134 -17.67 3.85 0.62
N GLN A 135 -17.93 2.76 1.33
CA GLN A 135 -19.21 2.53 2.02
C GLN A 135 -19.47 3.53 3.17
N VAL A 136 -18.43 4.21 3.62
CA VAL A 136 -18.47 5.24 4.67
C VAL A 136 -18.00 6.57 4.10
N PRO A 137 -18.68 7.69 4.41
CA PRO A 137 -18.22 9.01 3.99
C PRO A 137 -16.81 9.34 4.50
N LEU A 138 -16.00 10.01 3.68
CA LEU A 138 -14.59 10.32 3.98
C LEU A 138 -14.45 11.24 5.21
N GLU A 139 -15.44 12.08 5.49
CA GLU A 139 -15.52 12.93 6.67
C GLU A 139 -15.53 12.14 7.97
N ASP A 140 -16.17 10.95 7.99
CA ASP A 140 -16.29 10.08 9.15
C ASP A 140 -15.06 9.20 9.36
N ILE A 141 -14.17 9.14 8.37
CA ILE A 141 -12.90 8.41 8.48
C ILE A 141 -11.91 9.20 9.33
N ARG A 142 -11.39 8.51 10.35
CA ARG A 142 -10.33 9.00 11.23
C ARG A 142 -8.98 8.50 10.72
N PHE A 143 -8.11 9.44 10.36
CA PHE A 143 -6.72 9.20 9.94
C PHE A 143 -5.75 9.32 11.13
N SER A 144 -4.51 8.88 10.92
CA SER A 144 -3.45 9.02 11.93
C SER A 144 -3.18 10.50 12.23
N PRO A 145 -3.06 10.91 13.51
CA PRO A 145 -2.67 12.27 13.86
C PRO A 145 -1.20 12.57 13.55
N SER A 146 -0.38 11.54 13.32
CA SER A 146 1.05 11.70 13.03
C SER A 146 1.34 12.04 11.57
N TRP A 147 0.33 12.07 10.71
CA TRP A 147 0.47 12.30 9.28
C TRP A 147 -0.43 13.44 8.83
N GLN A 148 0.11 14.33 7.99
CA GLN A 148 -0.66 15.43 7.41
C GLN A 148 -1.54 14.87 6.29
N VAL A 149 -2.85 14.84 6.50
CA VAL A 149 -3.80 14.31 5.51
C VAL A 149 -4.62 15.43 4.90
N ASP A 150 -4.44 15.63 3.59
CA ASP A 150 -5.30 16.48 2.78
C ASP A 150 -6.42 15.63 2.13
N LYS A 151 -7.61 15.69 2.74
CA LYS A 151 -8.77 14.90 2.31
C LYS A 151 -9.26 15.28 0.91
N ASP A 152 -9.01 16.50 0.43
CA ASP A 152 -9.51 16.98 -0.88
C ASP A 152 -8.90 16.22 -2.06
N HIS A 153 -7.74 15.59 -1.84
CA HIS A 153 -7.02 14.83 -2.83
C HIS A 153 -7.12 13.32 -2.64
N LEU A 154 -7.87 12.84 -1.64
CA LEU A 154 -8.00 11.41 -1.36
C LEU A 154 -9.13 10.78 -2.18
N VAL A 155 -8.87 9.59 -2.71
CA VAL A 155 -9.84 8.74 -3.39
C VAL A 155 -9.85 7.34 -2.79
N PHE A 156 -11.01 6.71 -2.76
CA PHE A 156 -11.17 5.39 -2.16
C PHE A 156 -10.39 4.32 -2.94
N VAL A 157 -9.65 3.48 -2.20
CA VAL A 157 -8.88 2.37 -2.79
C VAL A 157 -9.50 1.04 -2.41
N GLN A 158 -9.68 0.79 -1.12
CA GLN A 158 -10.23 -0.48 -0.63
C GLN A 158 -10.72 -0.36 0.81
N SER A 159 -11.61 -1.28 1.17
CA SER A 159 -12.07 -1.48 2.54
C SER A 159 -11.68 -2.89 2.99
N SER A 160 -10.71 -3.01 3.90
CA SER A 160 -10.28 -4.30 4.48
C SER A 160 -10.28 -4.20 6.01
N PHE A 161 -9.17 -4.45 6.70
CA PHE A 161 -9.05 -4.14 8.13
C PHE A 161 -9.16 -2.62 8.35
N PHE A 162 -8.32 -1.84 7.69
CA PHE A 162 -8.43 -0.38 7.57
C PHE A 162 -9.15 -0.01 6.27
N GLU A 163 -9.68 1.21 6.21
CA GLU A 163 -9.93 1.86 4.92
C GLU A 163 -8.60 2.35 4.36
N ALA A 164 -8.38 2.17 3.05
CA ALA A 164 -7.23 2.72 2.37
C ALA A 164 -7.69 3.76 1.33
N TYR A 165 -6.98 4.88 1.30
CA TYR A 165 -7.22 5.98 0.39
C TYR A 165 -5.93 6.34 -0.33
N GLY A 166 -6.00 6.57 -1.64
CA GLY A 166 -4.86 6.96 -2.46
C GLY A 166 -4.92 8.45 -2.77
N VAL A 167 -3.77 9.06 -3.03
CA VAL A 167 -3.74 10.44 -3.51
C VAL A 167 -4.07 10.46 -5.01
N TYR A 168 -5.09 11.23 -5.39
CA TYR A 168 -5.64 11.24 -6.73
C TYR A 168 -4.59 11.59 -7.80
N GLY A 169 -4.37 10.64 -8.71
CA GLY A 169 -3.43 10.76 -9.80
C GLY A 169 -1.95 10.65 -9.41
N HIS A 170 -1.65 10.33 -8.15
CA HIS A 170 -0.31 9.97 -7.71
C HIS A 170 -0.11 8.45 -7.88
N CYS A 171 0.19 8.04 -9.12
CA CYS A 171 0.49 6.65 -9.46
C CYS A 171 1.98 6.49 -9.79
N LEU A 172 2.59 5.42 -9.31
CA LEU A 172 3.95 5.03 -9.69
C LEU A 172 3.88 3.88 -10.69
N THR A 173 4.85 3.85 -11.61
CA THR A 173 4.96 2.78 -12.61
C THR A 173 5.88 1.68 -12.07
N GLU A 174 5.35 0.46 -11.99
CA GLU A 174 6.09 -0.75 -11.60
C GLU A 174 5.95 -1.80 -12.71
N GLY A 175 6.98 -1.90 -13.57
CA GLY A 175 6.91 -2.69 -14.80
C GLY A 175 5.83 -2.15 -15.75
N ASP A 176 4.88 -3.02 -16.14
CA ASP A 176 3.73 -2.66 -16.98
C ASP A 176 2.51 -2.19 -16.16
N ASN A 177 2.59 -2.19 -14.83
CA ASN A 177 1.50 -1.84 -13.93
C ASN A 177 1.69 -0.42 -13.36
N GLN A 178 0.57 0.24 -13.00
CA GLN A 178 0.65 1.42 -12.12
C GLN A 178 0.06 1.08 -10.76
N VAL A 179 0.81 1.43 -9.72
CA VAL A 179 0.46 1.23 -8.32
C VAL A 179 0.24 2.59 -7.66
N TRP A 180 -0.47 2.62 -6.54
CA TRP A 180 -0.63 3.84 -5.76
C TRP A 180 0.73 4.28 -5.23
N GLY A 181 1.10 5.54 -5.50
CA GLY A 181 2.38 6.06 -5.00
C GLY A 181 2.37 6.38 -3.51
N SER A 182 1.18 6.61 -2.95
CA SER A 182 0.97 6.91 -1.53
C SER A 182 -0.39 6.39 -1.08
N LEU A 183 -0.47 5.86 0.13
CA LEU A 183 -1.71 5.31 0.69
C LEU A 183 -1.94 5.79 2.12
N MET A 184 -3.11 6.36 2.39
CA MET A 184 -3.54 6.74 3.73
C MET A 184 -4.42 5.66 4.32
N LEU A 185 -4.08 5.21 5.53
CA LEU A 185 -4.96 4.34 6.31
C LEU A 185 -5.95 5.16 7.14
N GLY A 186 -7.18 4.67 7.20
CA GLY A 186 -8.26 5.27 7.97
C GLY A 186 -9.03 4.24 8.78
N LEU A 187 -9.53 4.65 9.95
CA LEU A 187 -10.42 3.83 10.75
C LEU A 187 -11.85 3.97 10.23
N ASN A 188 -12.47 2.83 9.93
CA ASN A 188 -13.89 2.75 9.65
C ASN A 188 -14.69 2.78 10.97
N PRO A 189 -15.60 3.74 11.20
CA PRO A 189 -16.42 3.78 12.42
C PRO A 189 -17.26 2.52 12.63
N ASN A 190 -17.61 1.79 11.57
CA ASN A 190 -18.36 0.53 11.65
C ASN A 190 -17.50 -0.68 12.08
N LYS A 191 -16.18 -0.52 12.22
CA LYS A 191 -15.23 -1.58 12.61
C LYS A 191 -14.58 -1.32 13.98
N LEU A 192 -15.12 -0.38 14.79
CA LEU A 192 -14.55 0.01 16.07
C LEU A 192 -14.41 -1.14 17.08
N ASP A 193 -15.35 -2.07 17.14
CA ASP A 193 -15.27 -3.23 18.04
C ASP A 193 -14.03 -4.08 17.75
N MET A 194 -13.77 -4.35 16.48
CA MET A 194 -12.57 -5.07 16.03
C MET A 194 -11.29 -4.27 16.34
N TYR A 195 -11.29 -2.95 16.10
CA TYR A 195 -10.11 -2.13 16.43
C TYR A 195 -9.82 -2.10 17.91
N ASN A 196 -10.84 -2.05 18.77
CA ASN A 196 -10.68 -2.02 20.23
C ASN A 196 -9.91 -3.24 20.77
N GLU A 197 -9.99 -4.39 20.10
CA GLU A 197 -9.26 -5.60 20.51
C GLU A 197 -7.74 -5.45 20.37
N VAL A 198 -7.28 -4.73 19.35
CA VAL A 198 -5.86 -4.58 19.00
C VAL A 198 -5.29 -3.17 19.26
N ALA A 199 -6.15 -2.19 19.50
CA ALA A 199 -5.75 -0.83 19.87
C ALA A 199 -5.34 -0.73 21.34
N VAL A 200 -4.55 0.30 21.65
CA VAL A 200 -4.12 0.66 23.01
C VAL A 200 -4.86 1.89 23.56
N TRP A 201 -5.92 2.37 22.88
CA TRP A 201 -6.69 3.55 23.30
C TRP A 201 -7.22 3.45 24.74
N ASN A 202 -7.63 2.26 25.17
CA ASN A 202 -8.18 1.99 26.50
C ASN A 202 -7.26 1.13 27.37
N ASP A 203 -6.05 0.86 26.89
CA ASP A 203 -5.03 0.05 27.55
C ASP A 203 -3.69 0.77 27.39
N PRO A 204 -3.47 1.89 28.11
CA PRO A 204 -2.30 2.73 27.92
C PRO A 204 -1.04 1.97 28.31
N GLN A 205 -0.34 1.46 27.30
CA GLN A 205 0.96 0.83 27.45
C GLN A 205 2.06 1.91 27.38
N LYS A 206 3.14 1.72 28.14
CA LYS A 206 4.37 2.48 27.92
C LYS A 206 5.14 1.90 26.73
N THR A 207 4.48 1.90 25.59
CA THR A 207 5.02 1.39 24.32
C THR A 207 5.28 2.57 23.40
N VAL A 208 6.47 2.59 22.79
CA VAL A 208 6.81 3.57 21.76
C VAL A 208 7.09 2.89 20.44
N VAL A 209 6.61 3.49 19.35
CA VAL A 209 6.96 3.14 17.98
C VAL A 209 8.01 4.13 17.49
N VAL A 210 9.10 3.64 16.93
CA VAL A 210 10.19 4.47 16.42
C VAL A 210 10.01 4.64 14.92
N TYR A 211 9.73 5.86 14.49
CA TYR A 211 9.61 6.23 13.08
C TYR A 211 11.01 6.39 12.44
N PRO A 212 11.29 5.76 11.29
CA PRO A 212 12.61 5.76 10.67
C PRO A 212 12.84 7.00 9.80
N TYR A 213 12.99 8.16 10.46
CA TYR A 213 13.19 9.43 9.77
C TYR A 213 14.55 9.49 9.07
N PHE A 214 15.61 8.95 9.66
CA PHE A 214 16.91 8.92 8.98
C PHE A 214 16.93 7.99 7.77
N THR A 215 16.25 6.85 7.83
CA THR A 215 16.02 6.01 6.64
C THR A 215 15.26 6.80 5.58
N PHE A 216 14.16 7.47 5.94
CA PHE A 216 13.42 8.31 4.99
C PHE A 216 14.34 9.33 4.29
N VAL A 217 15.20 10.01 5.05
CA VAL A 217 16.18 10.99 4.54
C VAL A 217 17.22 10.31 3.63
N ALA A 218 17.78 9.16 4.02
CA ALA A 218 18.77 8.41 3.25
C ALA A 218 18.27 8.01 1.84
N TYR A 219 16.97 7.72 1.72
CA TYR A 219 16.30 7.34 0.46
C TYR A 219 15.84 8.53 -0.39
N THR A 220 16.01 9.77 0.07
CA THR A 220 15.71 10.93 -0.79
C THR A 220 16.61 10.91 -2.03
N GLU A 221 16.11 11.42 -3.15
CA GLU A 221 16.88 11.46 -4.40
C GLU A 221 17.31 12.91 -4.71
N PRO A 222 18.61 13.20 -4.85
CA PRO A 222 19.73 12.27 -4.70
C PRO A 222 20.06 11.95 -3.22
N GLY A 223 20.49 10.72 -2.94
CA GLY A 223 20.81 10.20 -1.60
C GLY A 223 21.64 8.92 -1.67
N PHE A 224 21.61 8.09 -0.62
CA PHE A 224 22.55 6.97 -0.48
C PHE A 224 22.38 5.93 -1.58
N TYR A 225 21.15 5.65 -2.03
CA TYR A 225 20.92 4.74 -3.14
C TYR A 225 21.39 5.29 -4.49
N THR A 226 21.46 6.61 -4.67
CA THR A 226 22.14 7.22 -5.84
C THR A 226 23.63 6.88 -5.83
N TYR A 227 24.25 6.85 -4.65
CA TYR A 227 25.63 6.40 -4.48
C TYR A 227 25.78 4.89 -4.78
N TYR A 228 24.94 4.03 -4.18
CA TYR A 228 25.02 2.58 -4.39
C TYR A 228 24.76 2.16 -5.85
N ARG A 229 23.96 2.92 -6.61
CA ARG A 229 23.76 2.72 -8.05
C ARG A 229 24.95 3.20 -8.91
N GLY A 230 25.95 3.84 -8.31
CA GLY A 230 27.12 4.38 -9.00
C GLY A 230 26.82 5.65 -9.80
N GLU A 231 25.72 6.34 -9.49
CA GLU A 231 25.28 7.55 -10.19
C GLU A 231 25.88 8.83 -9.59
N CYS A 232 26.39 8.77 -8.35
CA CYS A 232 26.94 9.92 -7.63
C CYS A 232 27.93 9.52 -6.52
N ASP A 233 29.22 9.82 -6.69
CA ASP A 233 30.26 9.49 -5.71
C ASP A 233 30.16 10.27 -4.38
N SER A 234 29.53 11.45 -4.39
CA SER A 234 29.39 12.33 -3.21
C SER A 234 28.05 12.18 -2.49
N CYS A 235 27.17 11.29 -2.94
CA CYS A 235 25.82 11.13 -2.40
C CYS A 235 25.78 10.22 -1.15
N THR A 236 26.92 10.06 -0.47
CA THR A 236 27.02 9.49 0.88
C THR A 236 26.66 10.49 1.97
N THR A 237 26.38 11.75 1.62
CA THR A 237 25.82 12.77 2.52
C THR A 237 24.53 13.31 1.91
N THR A 238 23.45 13.35 2.68
CA THR A 238 22.16 13.90 2.24
C THR A 238 21.61 14.89 3.26
N LYS A 239 20.74 15.80 2.80
CA LYS A 239 20.11 16.81 3.64
C LYS A 239 18.79 16.30 4.22
N PHE A 240 18.46 16.80 5.41
CA PHE A 240 17.14 16.61 5.99
C PHE A 240 16.06 17.02 4.99
N ALA A 241 14.98 16.25 4.98
CA ALA A 241 13.84 16.47 4.12
C ALA A 241 12.57 16.42 4.96
N SER A 242 11.59 17.23 4.60
CA SER A 242 10.28 17.15 5.23
C SER A 242 9.64 15.81 4.88
N ALA A 243 9.33 14.98 5.88
CA ALA A 243 8.48 13.83 5.68
C ALA A 243 7.14 14.28 5.08
N ASN A 244 6.87 13.84 3.85
CA ASN A 244 5.63 14.11 3.14
C ASN A 244 5.12 12.80 2.53
N LEU A 245 3.81 12.71 2.34
CA LEU A 245 3.16 11.49 1.88
C LEU A 245 3.63 11.02 0.49
N PHE A 246 4.24 11.91 -0.29
CA PHE A 246 4.59 11.68 -1.69
C PHE A 246 5.91 10.95 -1.90
N TYR A 247 6.74 10.77 -0.86
CA TYR A 247 8.09 10.23 -1.02
C TYR A 247 8.39 9.13 0.01
N ASN A 248 8.96 8.02 -0.46
CA ASN A 248 9.60 6.98 0.34
C ASN A 248 8.73 6.34 1.44
N GLU A 249 7.40 6.42 1.33
CA GLU A 249 6.47 5.87 2.32
C GLU A 249 6.71 4.38 2.54
N TYR A 250 6.76 3.61 1.45
CA TYR A 250 7.01 2.17 1.51
C TYR A 250 8.37 1.85 2.15
N GLN A 251 9.42 2.59 1.78
CA GLN A 251 10.79 2.35 2.23
C GLN A 251 11.03 2.77 3.70
N SER A 252 10.15 3.59 4.26
CA SER A 252 10.25 4.10 5.64
C SER A 252 9.14 3.56 6.56
N SER A 253 8.58 2.39 6.24
CA SER A 253 7.51 1.74 7.01
C SER A 253 6.29 2.64 7.24
N GLY A 254 5.96 3.49 6.26
CA GLY A 254 4.95 4.53 6.41
C GLY A 254 3.56 3.96 6.72
N ILE A 255 3.16 2.86 6.07
CA ILE A 255 1.86 2.24 6.28
C ILE A 255 1.79 1.59 7.68
N GLY A 256 2.83 0.87 8.10
CA GLY A 256 2.90 0.32 9.45
C GLY A 256 2.90 1.40 10.55
N HIS A 257 3.62 2.50 10.33
CA HIS A 257 3.61 3.64 11.23
C HIS A 257 2.21 4.27 11.34
N GLN A 258 1.51 4.48 10.22
CA GLN A 258 0.11 4.93 10.20
C GLN A 258 -0.79 3.99 11.00
N ALA A 259 -0.70 2.68 10.77
CA ALA A 259 -1.53 1.68 11.44
C ALA A 259 -1.36 1.71 12.96
N LEU A 260 -0.12 1.72 13.45
CA LEU A 260 0.14 1.72 14.89
C LEU A 260 -0.29 3.06 15.55
N THR A 261 0.00 4.19 14.92
CA THR A 261 -0.42 5.50 15.46
C THR A 261 -1.94 5.69 15.43
N LEU A 262 -2.64 5.14 14.42
CA LEU A 262 -4.12 5.06 14.42
C LEU A 262 -4.64 4.31 15.65
N LEU A 263 -4.01 3.19 15.99
CA LEU A 263 -4.35 2.32 17.11
C LEU A 263 -3.93 2.86 18.48
N GLY A 264 -3.35 4.07 18.51
CA GLY A 264 -3.06 4.80 19.74
C GLY A 264 -1.67 4.61 20.30
N TYR A 265 -0.76 3.94 19.58
CA TYR A 265 0.62 3.80 20.02
C TYR A 265 1.31 5.18 20.00
N THR A 266 2.10 5.45 21.04
CA THR A 266 2.97 6.64 21.06
C THR A 266 4.04 6.47 20.00
N SER A 267 4.35 7.53 19.26
CA SER A 267 5.41 7.54 18.26
C SER A 267 6.44 8.63 18.55
N ILE A 268 7.71 8.29 18.35
CA ILE A 268 8.83 9.23 18.31
C ILE A 268 9.65 8.94 17.06
N SER A 269 10.36 9.94 16.55
CA SER A 269 11.34 9.75 15.49
C SER A 269 12.66 9.19 16.03
N ASP A 270 13.39 8.51 15.16
CA ASP A 270 14.74 8.06 15.44
C ASP A 270 15.75 9.23 15.62
N MET A 271 15.46 10.39 15.03
CA MET A 271 16.11 11.68 15.33
C MET A 271 15.97 12.11 16.80
N GLU A 272 14.78 11.94 17.41
CA GLU A 272 14.61 12.25 18.84
C GLU A 272 15.43 11.31 19.74
N ILE A 273 15.63 10.06 19.31
CA ILE A 273 16.49 9.10 20.01
C ILE A 273 17.95 9.50 19.85
N ASP A 274 18.40 9.92 18.67
CA ASP A 274 19.77 10.38 18.47
C ASP A 274 20.11 11.58 19.36
N GLN A 275 19.22 12.56 19.44
CA GLN A 275 19.38 13.73 20.32
C GLN A 275 19.34 13.38 21.82
N ASN A 276 18.57 12.37 22.19
CA ASN A 276 18.43 11.92 23.58
C ASN A 276 18.19 10.40 23.68
N PRO A 277 19.25 9.56 23.64
CA PRO A 277 19.07 8.12 23.64
C PRO A 277 18.42 7.58 24.92
N GLY A 278 18.53 8.33 26.03
CA GLY A 278 17.89 8.01 27.30
C GLY A 278 16.36 8.08 27.28
N ILE A 279 15.74 8.65 26.24
CA ILE A 279 14.28 8.72 26.10
C ILE A 279 13.63 7.32 26.13
N LEU A 280 14.33 6.30 25.61
CA LEU A 280 13.83 4.93 25.55
C LEU A 280 13.60 4.32 26.94
N GLN A 281 14.30 4.79 27.98
CA GLN A 281 14.14 4.29 29.36
C GLN A 281 12.77 4.65 29.98
N GLN A 282 12.00 5.53 29.34
CA GLN A 282 10.66 5.89 29.78
C GLN A 282 9.61 4.86 29.36
N PHE A 283 9.96 3.97 28.44
CA PHE A 283 9.08 2.98 27.84
C PHE A 283 9.42 1.57 28.37
N ASP A 284 8.39 0.74 28.50
CA ASP A 284 8.53 -0.66 28.87
C ASP A 284 8.75 -1.55 27.63
N LYS A 285 8.37 -1.05 26.44
CA LYS A 285 8.46 -1.72 25.13
C LYS A 285 8.78 -0.71 24.03
N VAL A 286 9.71 -1.08 23.14
CA VAL A 286 10.09 -0.29 21.96
C VAL A 286 9.77 -1.09 20.71
N ILE A 287 9.04 -0.51 19.76
CA ILE A 287 8.77 -1.10 18.44
C ILE A 287 9.63 -0.36 17.42
N ILE A 288 10.57 -1.06 16.82
CA ILE A 288 11.45 -0.58 15.75
C ILE A 288 10.82 -0.94 14.41
N LEU A 289 10.68 0.07 13.53
CA LEU A 289 10.22 -0.12 12.16
C LEU A 289 11.43 -0.34 11.24
N HIS A 290 11.41 0.09 9.98
CA HIS A 290 12.55 0.00 9.06
C HIS A 290 13.63 1.06 9.35
N ASN A 291 14.09 1.11 10.60
CA ASN A 291 15.18 1.98 11.06
C ASN A 291 16.54 1.42 10.62
N GLU A 292 16.75 1.37 9.31
CA GLU A 292 17.95 0.86 8.66
C GLU A 292 19.19 1.70 8.95
N TYR A 293 19.07 3.02 8.83
CA TYR A 293 20.17 3.97 9.05
C TYR A 293 20.06 4.59 10.43
N VAL A 294 21.05 4.32 11.29
CA VAL A 294 21.06 4.79 12.69
C VAL A 294 22.46 5.24 13.11
N THR A 295 22.54 6.07 14.14
CA THR A 295 23.84 6.41 14.76
C THR A 295 24.27 5.35 15.75
N ARG A 296 25.55 5.34 16.12
CA ARG A 296 26.09 4.46 17.17
C ARG A 296 25.36 4.61 18.50
N ALA A 297 25.01 5.84 18.88
CA ALA A 297 24.31 6.11 20.13
C ALA A 297 22.90 5.50 20.14
N MET A 298 22.19 5.57 19.01
CA MET A 298 20.90 4.92 18.85
C MET A 298 21.02 3.40 18.89
N PHE A 299 21.98 2.83 18.16
CA PHE A 299 22.24 1.39 18.16
C PHE A 299 22.45 0.87 19.57
N ASP A 300 23.31 1.52 20.35
CA ASP A 300 23.61 1.13 21.72
C ASP A 300 22.37 1.24 22.63
N ALA A 301 21.57 2.30 22.48
CA ALA A 301 20.37 2.51 23.28
C ALA A 301 19.26 1.50 22.96
N ILE A 302 19.02 1.22 21.67
CA ILE A 302 18.00 0.27 21.21
C ILE A 302 18.38 -1.15 21.61
N THR A 303 19.61 -1.58 21.33
CA THR A 303 20.06 -2.95 21.63
C THR A 303 20.25 -3.22 23.13
N SER A 304 20.40 -2.17 23.95
CA SER A 304 20.42 -2.28 25.41
C SER A 304 19.03 -2.27 26.06
N HIS A 305 17.98 -1.88 25.34
CA HIS A 305 16.61 -1.89 25.85
C HIS A 305 16.12 -3.33 26.05
N PRO A 306 15.49 -3.69 27.20
CA PRO A 306 15.22 -5.09 27.55
C PRO A 306 14.06 -5.74 26.78
N ASN A 307 13.20 -4.94 26.15
CA ASN A 307 12.06 -5.42 25.37
C ASN A 307 11.88 -4.60 24.08
N VAL A 308 12.35 -5.15 22.96
CA VAL A 308 12.27 -4.52 21.63
C VAL A 308 11.56 -5.42 20.64
N ILE A 309 10.62 -4.89 19.87
CA ILE A 309 10.05 -5.58 18.71
C ILE A 309 10.64 -4.94 17.47
N TYR A 310 11.51 -5.65 16.78
CA TYR A 310 12.00 -5.30 15.44
C TYR A 310 10.97 -5.82 14.44
N LEU A 311 9.97 -4.96 14.15
CA LEU A 311 8.80 -5.34 13.36
C LEU A 311 9.15 -5.49 11.87
N TYR A 312 10.20 -4.79 11.42
CA TYR A 312 10.71 -4.84 10.06
C TYR A 312 12.13 -5.45 10.08
N PRO A 313 12.47 -6.28 9.09
CA PRO A 313 13.85 -6.70 8.86
C PRO A 313 14.70 -5.51 8.40
N ASN A 314 16.01 -5.71 8.30
CA ASN A 314 16.96 -4.67 7.87
C ASN A 314 17.00 -3.44 8.80
N ALA A 315 16.54 -3.59 10.05
CA ALA A 315 16.73 -2.57 11.07
C ALA A 315 18.18 -2.58 11.59
N LEU A 316 18.70 -1.41 11.93
CA LEU A 316 20.05 -1.20 12.48
C LEU A 316 21.17 -1.71 11.53
N TYR A 317 20.99 -1.51 10.24
CA TYR A 317 21.85 -2.10 9.22
C TYR A 317 23.06 -1.24 8.89
N ALA A 318 22.90 0.08 8.81
CA ALA A 318 23.95 1.00 8.39
C ALA A 318 24.16 2.12 9.42
N GLU A 319 25.43 2.44 9.66
CA GLU A 319 25.85 3.50 10.57
C GLU A 319 25.94 4.83 9.84
N ILE A 320 25.35 5.86 10.44
CA ILE A 320 25.44 7.24 9.99
C ILE A 320 25.97 8.15 11.09
N GLU A 321 26.45 9.31 10.69
CA GLU A 321 26.57 10.49 11.56
C GLU A 321 25.55 11.56 11.15
N VAL A 322 25.19 12.42 12.10
CA VAL A 322 24.18 13.47 11.93
C VAL A 322 24.80 14.82 12.28
N ASP A 323 24.66 15.80 11.39
CA ASP A 323 24.99 17.19 11.64
C ASP A 323 23.70 18.02 11.71
N TYR A 324 23.33 18.46 12.91
CA TYR A 324 22.14 19.28 13.14
C TYR A 324 22.32 20.76 12.78
N VAL A 325 23.56 21.24 12.57
CA VAL A 325 23.83 22.60 12.13
C VAL A 325 23.66 22.69 10.61
N ASP A 326 24.20 21.71 9.89
CA ASP A 326 24.11 21.64 8.44
C ASP A 326 22.86 20.89 7.94
N GLU A 327 22.10 20.30 8.88
CA GLU A 327 20.90 19.49 8.65
C GLU A 327 21.18 18.34 7.69
N THR A 328 22.21 17.55 7.96
CA THR A 328 22.64 16.43 7.12
C THR A 328 22.81 15.12 7.88
N ILE A 329 22.73 14.03 7.13
CA ILE A 329 23.25 12.73 7.54
C ILE A 329 24.35 12.28 6.58
N THR A 330 25.36 11.59 7.10
CA THR A 330 26.47 11.03 6.30
C THR A 330 26.63 9.55 6.61
N LEU A 331 26.70 8.72 5.58
CA LEU A 331 27.00 7.29 5.68
C LEU A 331 28.43 7.09 6.22
N ILE A 332 28.54 6.34 7.30
CA ILE A 332 29.81 5.95 7.91
C ILE A 332 30.16 4.50 7.54
N ARG A 333 29.19 3.59 7.62
CA ARG A 333 29.47 2.15 7.51
C ARG A 333 28.23 1.32 7.13
N GLY A 334 28.38 0.29 6.30
CA GLY A 334 27.29 -0.62 5.86
C GLY A 334 27.09 -0.59 4.35
N HIS A 335 26.33 -1.54 3.78
CA HIS A 335 26.12 -1.65 2.31
C HIS A 335 27.42 -1.64 1.50
N ASN A 336 28.40 -2.43 1.93
CA ASN A 336 29.72 -2.54 1.30
C ASN A 336 30.51 -1.21 1.32
N TYR A 337 30.23 -0.34 2.29
CA TYR A 337 30.92 0.95 2.51
C TYR A 337 31.57 1.02 3.91
N PRO A 338 32.77 1.64 4.03
CA PRO A 338 33.62 2.10 2.93
C PRO A 338 34.41 0.95 2.28
N GLU A 339 34.52 -0.20 2.95
CA GLU A 339 35.09 -1.42 2.42
C GLU A 339 34.03 -2.43 1.93
N PRO A 340 34.28 -3.15 0.82
CA PRO A 340 33.32 -4.10 0.26
C PRO A 340 32.90 -5.23 1.20
N GLU A 341 33.71 -5.58 2.18
CA GLU A 341 33.42 -6.65 3.13
C GLU A 341 32.43 -6.23 4.22
N ILE A 342 32.16 -4.93 4.36
CA ILE A 342 31.30 -4.37 5.40
C ILE A 342 29.85 -4.38 4.92
N ILE A 343 29.18 -5.49 5.18
CA ILE A 343 27.76 -5.65 4.84
C ILE A 343 26.90 -4.86 5.84
N ASN A 344 27.03 -5.16 7.13
CA ASN A 344 26.35 -4.47 8.23
C ASN A 344 27.30 -3.48 8.93
N GLY A 345 26.83 -2.26 9.19
CA GLY A 345 27.58 -1.16 9.80
C GLY A 345 27.93 -1.36 11.29
N PHE A 346 27.28 -2.31 11.95
CA PHE A 346 27.42 -2.56 13.38
C PHE A 346 28.02 -3.92 13.72
N ASP A 347 28.26 -4.77 12.71
CA ASP A 347 28.56 -6.20 12.88
C ASP A 347 27.56 -6.89 13.81
N TRP A 348 26.29 -6.50 13.70
CA TRP A 348 25.27 -6.96 14.63
C TRP A 348 24.95 -8.44 14.41
N GLU A 349 25.14 -9.26 15.44
CA GLU A 349 24.96 -10.72 15.34
C GLU A 349 23.52 -11.16 15.02
N PHE A 350 22.54 -10.28 15.22
CA PHE A 350 21.12 -10.53 14.97
C PHE A 350 20.59 -9.85 13.70
N ASP A 351 21.47 -9.34 12.82
CA ASP A 351 21.07 -8.85 11.50
C ASP A 351 20.18 -9.89 10.79
N ASN A 352 18.97 -9.48 10.42
CA ASN A 352 17.95 -10.31 9.80
C ASN A 352 17.57 -9.82 8.39
N THR A 353 18.42 -9.04 7.75
CA THR A 353 18.17 -8.45 6.42
C THR A 353 17.92 -9.51 5.35
N TYR A 354 18.83 -10.48 5.22
CA TYR A 354 18.71 -11.53 4.22
C TYR A 354 18.18 -12.84 4.83
N PRO A 355 17.15 -13.46 4.24
CA PRO A 355 16.41 -13.06 3.02
C PRO A 355 15.21 -12.14 3.28
N TYR A 356 14.92 -11.82 4.54
CA TYR A 356 13.61 -11.37 4.99
C TYR A 356 13.19 -9.98 4.48
N GLU A 357 14.12 -9.07 4.21
CA GLU A 357 13.82 -7.75 3.62
C GLU A 357 13.11 -7.86 2.26
N TYR A 358 13.38 -8.93 1.51
CA TYR A 358 12.84 -9.12 0.16
C TYR A 358 11.54 -9.95 0.15
N ASP A 359 11.09 -10.46 1.31
CA ASP A 359 9.78 -11.09 1.42
C ASP A 359 8.71 -10.05 1.77
N ASN A 360 8.12 -9.46 0.72
CA ASN A 360 7.02 -8.50 0.83
C ASN A 360 5.64 -9.15 0.81
N LEU A 361 5.56 -10.48 0.62
CA LEU A 361 4.29 -11.23 0.60
C LEU A 361 3.88 -11.63 2.00
N CYS A 362 4.87 -11.98 2.84
CA CYS A 362 4.67 -12.31 4.25
C CYS A 362 3.64 -13.42 4.49
N LEU A 363 3.61 -14.44 3.61
CA LEU A 363 2.62 -15.53 3.69
C LEU A 363 2.75 -16.34 4.97
N ASP A 364 3.99 -16.55 5.41
CA ASP A 364 4.37 -17.34 6.58
C ASP A 364 5.22 -16.49 7.54
N MET A 365 4.78 -15.25 7.82
CA MET A 365 5.47 -14.36 8.76
C MET A 365 5.56 -15.01 10.15
N GLU A 366 6.78 -15.11 10.68
CA GLU A 366 7.08 -15.65 12.00
C GLU A 366 7.65 -14.55 12.91
N PHE A 367 7.42 -14.72 14.22
CA PHE A 367 8.10 -13.96 15.27
C PHE A 367 9.07 -14.88 15.99
N TYR A 368 10.33 -14.50 16.06
CA TYR A 368 11.34 -15.25 16.80
C TYR A 368 12.04 -14.37 17.82
N GLN A 369 12.47 -14.99 18.91
CA GLN A 369 13.05 -14.29 20.05
C GLN A 369 14.57 -14.15 19.89
N ILE A 370 15.08 -12.97 20.18
CA ILE A 370 16.51 -12.68 20.35
C ILE A 370 16.79 -12.19 21.77
N LYS A 371 18.04 -11.86 22.07
CA LYS A 371 18.50 -11.53 23.43
C LYS A 371 17.69 -10.41 24.10
N ASN A 372 17.31 -9.37 23.38
CA ASN A 372 16.65 -8.19 23.92
C ASN A 372 15.21 -7.99 23.39
N GLY A 373 14.62 -9.00 22.75
CA GLY A 373 13.28 -8.85 22.18
C GLY A 373 12.91 -9.85 21.09
N TRP A 374 12.11 -9.37 20.12
CA TRP A 374 11.51 -10.17 19.05
C TRP A 374 11.79 -9.58 17.68
N MET A 375 11.98 -10.45 16.69
CA MET A 375 12.19 -10.10 15.28
C MET A 375 11.19 -10.82 14.39
N THR A 376 11.00 -10.26 13.19
CA THR A 376 10.12 -10.81 12.16
C THR A 376 10.91 -11.36 10.98
N THR A 377 10.25 -12.21 10.18
CA THR A 377 10.86 -12.90 9.03
C THR A 377 10.43 -12.36 7.66
N CYS A 378 9.81 -11.19 7.59
CA CYS A 378 9.38 -10.60 6.32
C CYS A 378 9.14 -9.09 6.45
N TYR A 379 9.04 -8.38 5.33
CA TYR A 379 8.78 -6.94 5.26
C TYR A 379 7.27 -6.64 5.22
N PRO A 380 6.64 -6.17 6.32
CA PRO A 380 5.19 -6.29 6.51
C PRO A 380 4.34 -5.17 5.91
N GLU A 381 4.87 -4.23 5.12
CA GLU A 381 4.10 -3.09 4.58
C GLU A 381 2.78 -3.52 3.92
N ASN A 382 2.83 -4.56 3.09
CA ASN A 382 1.64 -5.06 2.41
C ASN A 382 0.64 -5.73 3.35
N ILE A 383 1.06 -6.28 4.49
CA ILE A 383 0.15 -6.92 5.46
C ILE A 383 -0.87 -5.90 5.98
N PHE A 384 -0.45 -4.65 6.16
CA PHE A 384 -1.34 -3.56 6.63
C PHE A 384 -2.45 -3.20 5.63
N LEU A 385 -2.32 -3.65 4.37
CA LEU A 385 -3.32 -3.51 3.30
C LEU A 385 -4.10 -4.81 3.03
N GLN A 386 -3.71 -5.93 3.63
CA GLN A 386 -4.28 -7.25 3.35
C GLN A 386 -5.54 -7.53 4.18
N ASN A 387 -6.04 -8.76 4.07
CA ASN A 387 -7.26 -9.23 4.72
C ASN A 387 -7.21 -9.12 6.25
N THR A 388 -8.40 -9.06 6.86
CA THR A 388 -8.60 -8.79 8.28
C THR A 388 -7.91 -9.78 9.21
N LYS A 389 -7.81 -11.07 8.87
CA LYS A 389 -7.39 -12.09 9.83
C LYS A 389 -5.88 -12.05 10.10
N SER A 390 -5.07 -11.99 9.04
CA SER A 390 -3.60 -11.96 9.19
C SER A 390 -3.15 -10.70 9.91
N LEU A 391 -3.67 -9.54 9.50
CA LEU A 391 -3.34 -8.27 10.13
C LEU A 391 -3.86 -8.18 11.58
N PHE A 392 -5.07 -8.67 11.86
CA PHE A 392 -5.58 -8.72 13.23
C PHE A 392 -4.66 -9.54 14.13
N ASN A 393 -4.22 -10.72 13.70
CA ASN A 393 -3.32 -11.56 14.49
C ASN A 393 -1.96 -10.89 14.73
N LEU A 394 -1.40 -10.24 13.70
CA LEU A 394 -0.16 -9.46 13.82
C LEU A 394 -0.31 -8.35 14.86
N LEU A 395 -1.33 -7.50 14.72
CA LEU A 395 -1.56 -6.37 15.63
C LEU A 395 -1.87 -6.84 17.05
N LYS A 396 -2.61 -7.95 17.19
CA LYS A 396 -2.90 -8.56 18.48
C LYS A 396 -1.61 -9.05 19.16
N LEU A 397 -0.74 -9.72 18.42
CA LEU A 397 0.56 -10.17 18.92
C LEU A 397 1.45 -8.99 19.33
N VAL A 398 1.56 -7.95 18.49
CA VAL A 398 2.33 -6.72 18.80
C VAL A 398 1.81 -6.02 20.06
N LYS A 399 0.50 -6.05 20.30
CA LYS A 399 -0.12 -5.52 21.52
C LYS A 399 0.24 -6.35 22.76
N ASP A 400 0.25 -7.67 22.63
CA ASP A 400 0.36 -8.62 23.76
C ASP A 400 1.82 -8.94 24.16
N LEU A 401 2.78 -8.89 23.21
CA LEU A 401 4.24 -8.93 23.48
C LEU A 401 4.69 -7.65 24.18
#